data_AF-A0A166QTH5-F1
#
_entry.id   AF-A0A166QTH5-F1
#
_cell.length_a   1.000
_cell.length_b   1.000
_cell.length_c   1.000
_cell.angle_alpha   90.00
_cell.angle_beta   90.00
_cell.angle_gamma   90.00
#
_symmetry.space_group_name_H-M   'P 1'
#
loop_
_entity.id
_entity.type
_entity.pdbx_description
1 polymer ?
#
loop_
_entity_poly.entity_id
_entity_poly.type
_entity_poly.pdbx_seq_one_letter_code
_entity_poly.pdbx_strand_id
1 'polypeptide(L)'
;MWKIRFRITDNDSPESFKSGSDLLYPNQTPWFISLAALKPDRKAYLALRELLARDGLDIEYLAGKCIAGLGPISRSIINSLGQLFHVDFERQAFRLVFVGLGEGSAFQRTISSPFCTQTRPKRADDTICQAPYAGSALCCFEAYSSPSSTQPNTLALRIMKMVTPVSTIKPELAYRIPLPQEGDLVMRYTRIQKGTGIGVAKTLDPRPWTLNARTTGHPVVQAILRGETDR
;
A
#
# COMPACT_ATOMS: atom_id res chain seq x y z
N MET A 1 10.12 -13.17 -3.68
CA MET A 1 10.71 -11.98 -4.35
C MET A 1 12.05 -11.66 -3.72
N TRP A 2 13.10 -11.51 -4.53
CA TRP A 2 14.46 -11.27 -4.06
C TRP A 2 14.74 -9.78 -3.87
N LYS A 3 15.35 -9.43 -2.74
CA LYS A 3 15.74 -8.06 -2.40
C LYS A 3 17.03 -8.05 -1.60
N ILE A 4 17.83 -7.02 -1.83
CA ILE A 4 19.00 -6.68 -1.04
C ILE A 4 18.50 -5.77 0.08
N ARG A 5 18.78 -6.14 1.33
CA ARG A 5 18.47 -5.32 2.49
C ARG A 5 19.76 -4.88 3.15
N PHE A 6 19.70 -3.73 3.79
CA PHE A 6 20.75 -3.32 4.72
C PHE A 6 20.25 -3.61 6.13
N ARG A 7 21.03 -4.30 6.96
CA ARG A 7 20.67 -4.60 8.35
C ARG A 7 21.67 -3.95 9.29
N ILE A 8 21.16 -3.39 10.37
CA ILE A 8 21.92 -2.85 11.48
C ILE A 8 22.12 -3.98 12.48
N THR A 9 23.37 -4.26 12.82
CA THR A 9 23.78 -5.32 13.74
C THR A 9 24.53 -4.74 14.93
N ASP A 10 24.53 -5.47 16.05
CA ASP A 10 25.18 -5.03 17.29
C ASP A 10 26.71 -5.14 17.26
N ASN A 11 27.26 -5.90 16.29
CA ASN A 11 28.69 -6.08 16.08
C ASN A 11 29.00 -6.38 14.60
N ASP A 12 30.28 -6.60 14.30
CA ASP A 12 30.84 -6.88 12.98
C ASP A 12 30.86 -8.37 12.62
N SER A 13 30.39 -9.27 13.49
CA SER A 13 30.30 -10.70 13.19
C SER A 13 29.20 -10.96 12.15
N PRO A 14 29.48 -11.71 11.06
CA PRO A 14 28.46 -12.11 10.08
C PRO A 14 27.26 -12.84 10.67
N GLU A 15 27.43 -13.53 11.81
CA GLU A 15 26.39 -14.29 12.50
C GLU A 15 25.29 -13.38 13.05
N SER A 16 25.65 -12.15 13.42
CA SER A 16 24.72 -11.13 13.93
C SER A 16 23.70 -10.67 12.89
N PHE A 17 23.93 -10.96 11.61
CA PHE A 17 23.02 -10.59 10.53
C PHE A 17 21.60 -11.17 10.73
N LYS A 18 21.50 -12.38 11.30
CA LYS A 18 20.20 -13.02 11.56
C LYS A 18 19.36 -12.26 12.58
N SER A 19 19.99 -11.75 13.64
CA SER A 19 19.35 -11.03 14.74
C SER A 19 19.27 -9.52 14.52
N GLY A 20 20.04 -8.96 13.57
CA GLY A 20 20.04 -7.52 13.28
C GLY A 20 18.68 -6.98 12.80
N SER A 21 18.48 -5.67 12.80
CA SER A 21 17.23 -5.05 12.33
C SER A 21 17.39 -4.48 10.92
N ASP A 22 16.35 -4.54 10.10
CA ASP A 22 16.39 -3.88 8.78
C ASP A 22 16.58 -2.36 8.97
N LEU A 23 17.44 -1.74 8.16
CA LEU A 23 17.54 -0.29 8.06
C LEU A 23 16.19 0.26 7.61
N LEU A 24 15.68 1.28 8.31
CA LEU A 24 14.37 1.87 8.00
C LEU A 24 14.54 3.23 7.34
N TYR A 25 13.66 3.54 6.38
CA TYR A 25 13.42 4.91 5.95
C TYR A 25 12.78 5.73 7.09
N PRO A 26 12.82 7.08 7.04
CA PRO A 26 12.12 7.92 8.03
C PRO A 26 10.64 7.58 8.21
N ASN A 27 10.00 7.02 7.17
CA ASN A 27 8.62 6.55 7.20
C ASN A 27 8.44 5.15 7.83
N GLN A 28 9.45 4.64 8.53
CA GLN A 28 9.45 3.34 9.23
C GLN A 28 9.30 2.11 8.32
N THR A 29 9.48 2.26 7.01
CA THR A 29 9.50 1.11 6.08
C THR A 29 10.91 0.57 5.90
N PRO A 30 11.09 -0.76 5.77
CA PRO A 30 12.39 -1.34 5.49
C PRO A 30 12.99 -0.81 4.19
N TRP A 31 14.25 -0.40 4.26
CA TRP A 31 15.07 -0.09 3.11
C TRP A 31 15.47 -1.38 2.39
N PHE A 32 15.28 -1.39 1.07
CA PHE A 32 15.76 -2.48 0.23
C PHE A 32 15.94 -2.04 -1.22
N ILE A 33 16.80 -2.76 -1.94
CA ILE A 33 16.91 -2.72 -3.40
C ILE A 33 16.30 -4.01 -3.95
N SER A 34 15.33 -3.90 -4.85
CA SER A 34 14.83 -5.08 -5.58
C SER A 34 15.87 -5.55 -6.59
N LEU A 35 16.08 -6.87 -6.73
CA LEU A 35 16.93 -7.38 -7.82
C LEU A 35 16.39 -7.00 -9.21
N ALA A 36 15.07 -6.77 -9.36
CA ALA A 36 14.47 -6.27 -10.60
C ALA A 36 14.96 -4.86 -10.99
N ALA A 37 15.52 -4.12 -10.02
CA ALA A 37 16.09 -2.79 -10.25
C ALA A 37 17.53 -2.83 -10.77
N LEU A 38 18.23 -3.97 -10.62
CA LEU A 38 19.63 -4.15 -11.04
C LEU A 38 19.75 -4.48 -12.52
N LYS A 39 18.99 -3.78 -13.36
CA LYS A 39 19.02 -4.00 -14.81
C LYS A 39 20.36 -3.56 -15.41
N PRO A 40 20.84 -4.21 -16.49
CA PRO A 40 22.12 -3.88 -17.11
C PRO A 40 22.25 -2.41 -17.55
N ASP A 41 21.14 -1.78 -17.93
CA ASP A 41 21.06 -0.40 -18.41
C ASP A 41 21.12 0.66 -17.27
N ARG A 42 21.03 0.23 -16.00
CA ARG A 42 21.01 1.11 -14.82
C ARG A 42 22.42 1.36 -14.28
N LYS A 43 23.11 2.36 -14.83
CA LYS A 43 24.48 2.76 -14.43
C LYS A 43 24.66 2.93 -12.91
N ALA A 44 23.66 3.43 -12.19
CA ALA A 44 23.71 3.64 -10.74
C ALA A 44 23.94 2.37 -9.92
N TYR A 45 23.66 1.19 -10.49
CA TYR A 45 23.80 -0.10 -9.82
C TYR A 45 24.86 -1.01 -10.46
N LEU A 46 25.64 -0.51 -11.42
CA LEU A 46 26.61 -1.31 -12.15
C LEU A 46 27.63 -1.98 -11.22
N ALA A 47 28.25 -1.20 -10.32
CA ALA A 47 29.24 -1.72 -9.37
C ALA A 47 28.64 -2.76 -8.41
N LEU A 48 27.42 -2.52 -7.90
CA LEU A 48 26.72 -3.48 -7.04
C LEU A 48 26.40 -4.77 -7.79
N ARG A 49 26.00 -4.67 -9.05
CA ARG A 49 25.70 -5.80 -9.91
C ARG A 49 26.95 -6.63 -10.21
N GLU A 50 28.06 -5.99 -10.54
CA GLU A 50 29.35 -6.67 -10.76
C GLU A 50 29.83 -7.40 -9.51
N LEU A 51 29.69 -6.77 -8.33
CA LEU A 51 30.03 -7.39 -7.05
C LEU A 51 29.20 -8.66 -6.81
N LEU A 52 27.87 -8.58 -6.95
CA LEU A 52 26.98 -9.73 -6.73
C LEU A 52 27.24 -10.85 -7.74
N ALA A 53 27.53 -10.51 -9.00
CA ALA A 53 27.89 -11.50 -10.01
C ALA A 53 29.22 -12.20 -9.70
N ARG A 54 30.22 -11.46 -9.21
CA ARG A 54 31.50 -12.01 -8.74
C ARG A 54 31.32 -12.97 -7.57
N ASP A 55 30.36 -12.70 -6.69
CA ASP A 55 30.01 -13.55 -5.55
C ASP A 55 29.11 -14.74 -5.95
N GLY A 56 28.89 -14.97 -7.24
CA GLY A 56 28.20 -16.15 -7.78
C GLY A 56 26.67 -16.03 -7.84
N LEU A 57 26.09 -14.84 -7.64
CA LEU A 57 24.67 -14.65 -7.90
C LEU A 57 24.40 -14.51 -9.40
N ASP A 58 23.53 -15.38 -9.93
CA ASP A 58 22.96 -15.22 -11.26
C ASP A 58 21.85 -14.15 -11.22
N ILE A 59 22.26 -12.88 -11.32
CA ILE A 59 21.36 -11.73 -11.24
C ILE A 59 20.34 -11.75 -12.37
N GLU A 60 20.69 -12.22 -13.56
CA GLU A 60 19.75 -12.26 -14.70
C GLU A 60 18.67 -13.30 -14.47
N TYR A 61 19.04 -14.49 -14.01
CA TYR A 61 18.07 -15.51 -13.63
C TYR A 61 17.17 -15.04 -12.47
N LEU A 62 17.76 -14.45 -11.43
CA LEU A 62 17.03 -13.98 -10.26
C LEU A 62 16.14 -12.77 -10.58
N ALA A 63 16.60 -11.85 -11.43
CA ALA A 63 15.84 -10.68 -11.88
C ALA A 63 14.75 -11.07 -12.87
N GLY A 64 14.97 -12.07 -13.73
CA GLY A 64 13.96 -12.67 -14.59
C GLY A 64 12.82 -13.31 -13.79
N LYS A 65 13.14 -13.89 -12.62
CA LYS A 65 12.15 -14.35 -11.64
C LYS A 65 11.54 -13.24 -10.80
N CYS A 66 12.10 -12.03 -10.82
CA CYS A 66 11.49 -10.90 -10.17
C CYS A 66 10.41 -10.30 -11.07
N ILE A 67 9.37 -9.80 -10.44
CA ILE A 67 8.25 -9.20 -11.14
C ILE A 67 8.72 -7.97 -11.92
N ALA A 68 8.64 -8.06 -13.25
CA ALA A 68 8.98 -6.99 -14.16
C ALA A 68 8.17 -5.74 -13.82
N GLY A 69 8.86 -4.62 -13.60
CA GLY A 69 8.23 -3.31 -13.40
C GLY A 69 8.27 -2.76 -11.97
N LEU A 70 8.75 -3.53 -10.99
CA LEU A 70 9.08 -3.01 -9.65
C LEU A 70 10.31 -2.11 -9.78
N GLY A 71 10.07 -0.80 -9.87
CA GLY A 71 11.11 0.21 -9.99
C GLY A 71 12.08 0.22 -8.79
N PRO A 72 13.14 1.05 -8.84
CA PRO A 72 14.27 1.01 -7.91
C PRO A 72 13.95 1.34 -6.45
N ILE A 73 12.74 1.79 -6.14
CA ILE A 73 12.40 2.40 -4.85
C ILE A 73 11.08 1.79 -4.35
N SER A 74 11.16 1.13 -3.19
CA SER A 74 10.11 0.80 -2.21
C SER A 74 8.65 1.03 -2.64
N ARG A 75 8.19 0.29 -3.66
CA ARG A 75 6.74 0.15 -3.91
C ARG A 75 6.16 -0.79 -2.85
N SER A 76 4.96 -0.47 -2.38
CA SER A 76 4.19 -1.34 -1.49
C SER A 76 3.78 -2.59 -2.24
N ILE A 77 4.56 -3.65 -2.05
CA ILE A 77 4.29 -4.99 -2.57
C ILE A 77 3.38 -5.67 -1.57
N ILE A 78 2.26 -6.21 -2.04
CA ILE A 78 1.28 -6.92 -1.22
C ILE A 78 1.24 -8.36 -1.70
N ASN A 79 1.71 -9.28 -0.86
CA ASN A 79 1.68 -10.70 -1.15
C ASN A 79 0.86 -11.49 -0.13
N SER A 80 0.39 -10.85 0.94
CA SER A 80 -0.34 -11.50 2.03
C SER A 80 -1.18 -10.48 2.78
N LEU A 81 -2.19 -10.97 3.51
CA LEU A 81 -2.95 -10.16 4.45
C LEU A 81 -2.08 -9.79 5.66
N GLY A 82 -2.34 -8.65 6.29
CA GLY A 82 -1.56 -8.17 7.43
C GLY A 82 -0.19 -7.59 7.07
N GLN A 83 0.28 -7.74 5.83
CA GLN A 83 1.53 -7.16 5.38
C GLN A 83 1.50 -5.63 5.48
N LEU A 84 2.44 -5.06 6.23
CA LEU A 84 2.52 -3.63 6.47
C LEU A 84 3.05 -2.87 5.25
N PHE A 85 2.44 -1.73 4.97
CA PHE A 85 2.93 -0.75 4.02
C PHE A 85 2.59 0.67 4.45
N HIS A 86 3.42 1.63 4.04
CA HIS A 86 3.23 3.03 4.39
C HIS A 86 2.14 3.68 3.55
N VAL A 87 1.30 4.48 4.20
CA VAL A 87 0.28 5.33 3.58
C VAL A 87 0.42 6.74 4.13
N ASP A 88 0.57 7.69 3.20
CA ASP A 88 0.58 9.12 3.44
C ASP A 88 -0.83 9.67 3.19
N PHE A 89 -1.41 10.34 4.19
CA PHE A 89 -2.81 10.78 4.17
C PHE A 89 -3.06 11.92 3.18
N GLU A 90 -2.03 12.67 2.80
CA GLU A 90 -2.14 13.78 1.85
C GLU A 90 -2.13 13.30 0.40
N ARG A 91 -1.59 12.11 0.14
CA ARG A 91 -1.51 11.56 -1.20
C ARG A 91 -2.89 11.19 -1.72
N GLN A 92 -3.18 11.65 -2.94
CA GLN A 92 -4.44 11.38 -3.64
C GLN A 92 -4.61 9.93 -4.10
N ALA A 93 -3.49 9.22 -4.25
CA ALA A 93 -3.46 7.82 -4.64
C ALA A 93 -2.15 7.18 -4.22
N PHE A 94 -2.16 5.87 -4.01
CA PHE A 94 -0.96 5.05 -3.84
C PHE A 94 -0.93 3.93 -4.88
N ARG A 95 0.29 3.57 -5.29
CA ARG A 95 0.54 2.51 -6.27
C ARG A 95 0.92 1.24 -5.53
N LEU A 96 0.08 0.21 -5.63
CA LEU A 96 0.34 -1.09 -5.04
C LEU A 96 0.69 -2.10 -6.12
N VAL A 97 1.54 -3.06 -5.76
CA VAL A 97 1.82 -4.23 -6.59
C VAL A 97 1.39 -5.46 -5.81
N PHE A 98 0.32 -6.09 -6.25
CA PHE A 98 -0.14 -7.36 -5.72
C PHE A 98 0.63 -8.50 -6.37
N VAL A 99 1.01 -9.48 -5.57
CA VAL A 99 1.85 -10.60 -6.00
C VAL A 99 1.20 -11.91 -5.57
N GLY A 100 0.94 -12.78 -6.53
CA GLY A 100 0.39 -14.11 -6.32
C GLY A 100 1.41 -15.21 -6.63
N LEU A 101 0.96 -16.46 -6.53
CA LEU A 101 1.76 -17.64 -6.90
C LEU A 101 1.90 -17.75 -8.42
N GLY A 102 3.11 -18.09 -8.89
CA GLY A 102 3.39 -18.38 -10.30
C GLY A 102 4.17 -17.27 -11.05
N GLU A 103 4.77 -17.67 -12.17
CA GLU A 103 5.51 -16.77 -13.05
C GLU A 103 4.55 -15.79 -13.75
N GLY A 104 4.86 -14.49 -13.71
CA GLY A 104 3.97 -13.44 -14.24
C GLY A 104 2.77 -13.08 -13.36
N SER A 105 2.62 -13.65 -12.16
CA SER A 105 1.47 -13.44 -11.26
C SER A 105 1.55 -12.12 -10.47
N ALA A 106 1.81 -11.02 -11.15
CA ALA A 106 1.82 -9.70 -10.53
C ALA A 106 0.81 -8.76 -11.14
N PHE A 107 0.19 -7.97 -10.28
CA PHE A 107 -0.84 -7.03 -10.66
C PHE A 107 -0.57 -5.68 -10.02
N GLN A 108 -0.17 -4.71 -10.84
CA GLN A 108 -0.01 -3.34 -10.38
C GLN A 108 -1.32 -2.56 -10.51
N ARG A 109 -1.68 -1.85 -9.45
CA ARG A 109 -2.84 -0.96 -9.45
C ARG A 109 -2.57 0.34 -8.71
N THR A 110 -2.96 1.44 -9.34
CA THR A 110 -3.11 2.72 -8.65
C THR A 110 -4.47 2.74 -7.96
N ILE A 111 -4.47 2.93 -6.65
CA ILE A 111 -5.65 2.97 -5.80
C ILE A 111 -5.85 4.40 -5.33
N SER A 112 -7.03 4.96 -5.59
CA SER A 112 -7.42 6.26 -5.06
C SER A 112 -7.39 6.21 -3.53
N SER A 113 -6.77 7.22 -2.92
CA SER A 113 -6.62 7.28 -1.48
C SER A 113 -7.98 7.34 -0.81
N PRO A 114 -8.24 6.49 0.21
CA PRO A 114 -9.46 6.57 1.00
C PRO A 114 -9.51 7.86 1.83
N PHE A 115 -8.35 8.46 2.09
CA PHE A 115 -8.15 9.68 2.87
C PHE A 115 -8.36 10.97 2.06
N CYS A 116 -8.83 10.87 0.82
CA CYS A 116 -9.17 12.04 0.01
C CYS A 116 -10.66 12.07 -0.36
N THR A 117 -11.19 13.27 -0.61
CA THR A 117 -12.54 13.50 -1.09
C THR A 117 -12.52 14.34 -2.36
N GLN A 118 -13.48 14.10 -3.24
CA GLN A 118 -13.65 14.86 -4.46
C GLN A 118 -14.49 16.11 -4.19
N THR A 119 -14.00 17.25 -4.67
CA THR A 119 -14.65 18.55 -4.56
C THR A 119 -14.75 19.17 -5.94
N ARG A 120 -15.90 19.76 -6.27
CA ARG A 120 -16.04 20.57 -7.48
C ARG A 120 -15.94 22.04 -7.07
N PRO A 121 -14.91 22.78 -7.51
CA PRO A 121 -14.85 24.21 -7.33
C PRO A 121 -16.05 24.87 -8.03
N LYS A 122 -16.62 25.93 -7.46
CA LYS A 122 -17.78 26.64 -8.03
C LYS A 122 -17.53 27.24 -9.43
N ARG A 123 -16.27 27.31 -9.88
CA ARG A 123 -15.84 27.99 -11.12
C ARG A 123 -14.97 27.12 -12.03
N ALA A 124 -14.87 25.81 -11.77
CA ALA A 124 -14.07 24.91 -12.58
C ALA A 124 -14.89 23.68 -12.98
N ASP A 125 -14.73 23.25 -14.24
CA ASP A 125 -15.34 22.00 -14.73
C ASP A 125 -14.66 20.75 -14.13
N ASP A 126 -13.45 20.90 -13.63
CA ASP A 126 -12.67 19.80 -13.08
C ASP A 126 -12.91 19.55 -11.59
N THR A 127 -13.00 18.27 -11.27
CA THR A 127 -13.13 17.80 -9.89
C THR A 127 -11.75 17.64 -9.26
N ILE A 128 -11.50 18.33 -8.14
CA ILE A 128 -10.22 18.28 -7.42
C ILE A 128 -10.33 17.29 -6.26
N CYS A 129 -9.34 16.41 -6.15
CA CYS A 129 -9.18 15.47 -5.04
C CYS A 129 -8.42 16.16 -3.89
N GLN A 130 -8.99 16.22 -2.70
CA GLN A 130 -8.41 16.92 -1.55
C GLN A 130 -8.40 16.04 -0.30
N ALA A 131 -7.29 16.05 0.44
CA ALA A 131 -7.16 15.39 1.74
C ALA A 131 -7.45 16.37 2.89
N PRO A 132 -8.32 16.03 3.86
CA PRO A 132 -8.54 16.84 5.05
C PRO A 132 -7.45 16.70 6.11
N TYR A 133 -6.67 15.62 6.05
CA TYR A 133 -5.68 15.28 7.07
C TYR A 133 -4.28 15.19 6.46
N ALA A 134 -3.30 15.70 7.18
CA ALA A 134 -1.89 15.39 7.00
C ALA A 134 -1.44 14.33 8.01
N GLY A 135 -0.28 13.75 7.77
CA GLY A 135 0.28 12.66 8.56
C GLY A 135 0.34 11.36 7.75
N SER A 136 0.71 10.27 8.43
CA SER A 136 0.95 9.01 7.76
C SER A 136 0.98 7.84 8.72
N ALA A 137 0.73 6.65 8.21
CA ALA A 137 0.66 5.43 9.00
C ALA A 137 1.23 4.21 8.25
N LEU A 138 1.56 3.19 9.02
CA LEU A 138 1.66 1.82 8.52
C LEU A 138 0.26 1.22 8.51
N CYS A 139 -0.15 0.73 7.35
CA CYS A 139 -1.43 0.10 7.12
C CYS A 139 -1.23 -1.33 6.62
N CYS A 140 -2.27 -2.15 6.72
CA CYS A 140 -2.31 -3.46 6.08
C CYS A 140 -3.68 -3.71 5.46
N PHE A 141 -3.75 -4.68 4.55
CA PHE A 141 -5.03 -5.22 4.11
C PHE A 141 -5.47 -6.36 5.02
N GLU A 142 -6.77 -6.41 5.27
CA GLU A 142 -7.44 -7.54 5.90
C GLU A 142 -8.62 -8.01 5.07
N ALA A 143 -8.97 -9.29 5.22
CA ALA A 143 -10.12 -9.88 4.58
C ALA A 143 -11.41 -9.28 5.17
N TYR A 144 -12.32 -8.85 4.31
CA TYR A 144 -13.58 -8.23 4.72
C TYR A 144 -14.77 -8.83 3.98
N SER A 145 -15.83 -9.09 4.73
CA SER A 145 -17.12 -9.57 4.21
C SER A 145 -18.06 -8.38 4.04
N SER A 146 -18.42 -8.07 2.79
CA SER A 146 -19.50 -7.12 2.55
C SER A 146 -20.82 -7.60 3.19
N PRO A 147 -21.76 -6.70 3.57
CA PRO A 147 -23.00 -7.08 4.23
C PRO A 147 -23.84 -8.15 3.50
N SER A 148 -23.69 -8.28 2.18
CA SER A 148 -24.40 -9.25 1.35
C SER A 148 -23.67 -10.59 1.19
N SER A 149 -22.55 -10.82 1.88
CA SER A 149 -21.73 -12.02 1.73
C SER A 149 -21.37 -12.62 3.08
N THR A 150 -21.46 -13.95 3.17
CA THR A 150 -21.09 -14.75 4.34
C THR A 150 -19.61 -15.09 4.39
N GLN A 151 -18.87 -14.84 3.30
CA GLN A 151 -17.43 -15.09 3.19
C GLN A 151 -16.69 -13.80 2.84
N PRO A 152 -15.42 -13.65 3.21
CA PRO A 152 -14.65 -12.49 2.80
C PRO A 152 -14.58 -12.41 1.29
N ASN A 153 -15.06 -11.30 0.74
CA ASN A 153 -15.15 -11.09 -0.71
C ASN A 153 -14.42 -9.83 -1.17
N THR A 154 -13.80 -9.09 -0.24
CA THR A 154 -12.99 -7.91 -0.54
C THR A 154 -11.92 -7.67 0.52
N LEU A 155 -11.03 -6.71 0.26
CA LEU A 155 -10.00 -6.28 1.19
C LEU A 155 -10.36 -4.92 1.77
N ALA A 156 -10.32 -4.82 3.10
CA ALA A 156 -10.40 -3.56 3.83
C ALA A 156 -9.00 -3.09 4.24
N LEU A 157 -8.83 -1.79 4.41
CA LEU A 157 -7.57 -1.20 4.85
C LEU A 157 -7.63 -0.95 6.36
N ARG A 158 -6.71 -1.51 7.13
CA ARG A 158 -6.54 -1.23 8.57
C ARG A 158 -5.34 -0.33 8.80
N ILE A 159 -5.47 0.62 9.71
CA ILE A 159 -4.36 1.45 10.21
C ILE A 159 -3.73 0.71 11.39
N MET A 160 -2.48 0.32 11.24
CA MET A 160 -1.78 -0.47 12.27
C MET A 160 -1.00 0.42 13.23
N LYS A 161 -0.33 1.45 12.72
CA LYS A 161 0.49 2.36 13.53
C LYS A 161 0.64 3.72 12.88
N MET A 162 0.47 4.81 13.63
CA MET A 162 0.82 6.15 13.14
C MET A 162 2.35 6.32 13.05
N VAL A 163 2.83 6.75 11.89
CA VAL A 163 4.25 7.05 11.65
C VAL A 163 4.53 8.53 11.93
N THR A 164 3.64 9.39 11.45
CA THR A 164 3.65 10.82 11.77
C THR A 164 2.26 11.20 12.30
N PRO A 165 2.17 12.03 13.36
CA PRO A 165 0.89 12.41 13.95
C PRO A 165 -0.12 12.96 12.94
N VAL A 166 -1.40 12.64 13.14
CA VAL A 166 -2.48 13.14 12.30
C VAL A 166 -2.73 14.61 12.64
N SER A 167 -2.85 15.46 11.62
CA SER A 167 -3.26 16.85 11.79
C SER A 167 -4.33 17.22 10.75
N THR A 168 -5.31 18.03 11.17
CA THR A 168 -6.37 18.50 10.27
C THR A 168 -5.87 19.74 9.51
N ILE A 169 -5.65 19.58 8.20
CA ILE A 169 -5.18 20.66 7.31
C ILE A 169 -6.33 21.34 6.57
N LYS A 170 -7.47 20.66 6.41
CA LYS A 170 -8.69 21.21 5.78
C LYS A 170 -9.93 20.86 6.60
N PRO A 171 -10.19 21.60 7.70
CA PRO A 171 -11.32 21.34 8.60
C PRO A 171 -12.68 21.34 7.88
N GLU A 172 -12.81 22.17 6.84
CA GLU A 172 -14.01 22.27 6.00
C GLU A 172 -14.30 21.01 5.18
N LEU A 173 -13.38 20.04 5.13
CA LEU A 173 -13.57 18.74 4.47
C LEU A 173 -13.57 17.56 5.44
N ALA A 174 -13.23 17.78 6.71
CA ALA A 174 -13.11 16.72 7.73
C ALA A 174 -14.43 15.95 7.95
N TYR A 175 -15.59 16.60 7.78
CA TYR A 175 -16.89 15.93 7.88
C TYR A 175 -17.14 14.85 6.81
N ARG A 176 -16.27 14.74 5.78
CA ARG A 176 -16.41 13.76 4.69
C ARG A 176 -15.56 12.51 4.87
N ILE A 177 -14.61 12.53 5.79
CA ILE A 177 -13.70 11.42 6.04
C ILE A 177 -13.47 11.34 7.54
N PRO A 178 -13.85 10.24 8.21
CA PRO A 178 -13.54 10.02 9.61
C PRO A 178 -12.05 10.23 9.90
N LEU A 179 -11.74 10.73 11.08
CA LEU A 179 -10.35 10.93 11.50
C LEU A 179 -9.63 9.56 11.50
N PRO A 180 -8.46 9.42 10.85
CA PRO A 180 -7.67 8.20 10.90
C PRO A 180 -7.27 7.87 12.35
N GLN A 181 -7.53 6.65 12.81
CA GLN A 181 -7.18 6.18 14.15
C GLN A 181 -6.38 4.88 14.09
N GLU A 182 -5.40 4.75 14.98
CA GLU A 182 -4.57 3.56 15.10
C GLU A 182 -5.39 2.38 15.60
N GLY A 183 -5.19 1.21 15.00
CA GLY A 183 -5.95 0.00 15.30
C GLY A 183 -7.24 -0.15 14.50
N ASP A 184 -7.75 0.92 13.88
CA ASP A 184 -9.06 0.90 13.23
C ASP A 184 -9.03 0.61 11.73
N LEU A 185 -10.15 0.11 11.23
CA LEU A 185 -10.43 0.09 9.79
C LEU A 185 -10.58 1.50 9.26
N VAL A 186 -10.05 1.74 8.07
CA VAL A 186 -10.27 3.00 7.37
C VAL A 186 -11.73 3.09 6.98
N MET A 187 -12.41 4.12 7.44
CA MET A 187 -13.83 4.33 7.22
C MET A 187 -14.09 5.41 6.17
N ARG A 188 -15.24 5.32 5.48
CA ARG A 188 -15.78 6.37 4.63
C ARG A 188 -17.26 6.59 4.89
N TYR A 189 -17.66 7.85 4.89
CA TYR A 189 -19.06 8.20 4.87
C TYR A 189 -19.67 7.85 3.51
N THR A 190 -20.77 7.09 3.54
CA THR A 190 -21.54 6.80 2.33
C THR A 190 -22.29 8.07 1.90
N ARG A 191 -22.47 8.28 0.59
CA ARG A 191 -23.32 9.37 0.11
C ARG A 191 -24.72 8.77 -0.05
N ILE A 192 -25.66 9.10 0.84
CA ILE A 192 -27.06 8.73 0.63
C ILE A 192 -27.55 9.45 -0.64
N GLN A 193 -28.08 8.70 -1.62
CA GLN A 193 -28.80 9.31 -2.74
C GLN A 193 -29.99 10.07 -2.17
N LYS A 194 -30.10 11.35 -2.53
CA LYS A 194 -31.22 12.23 -2.20
C LYS A 194 -32.55 11.51 -2.47
N GLY A 195 -33.29 11.21 -1.42
CA GLY A 195 -34.73 11.40 -1.46
C GLY A 195 -34.99 12.89 -1.74
N THR A 196 -35.88 13.15 -2.69
CA THR A 196 -36.46 14.46 -3.00
C THR A 196 -36.99 15.13 -1.74
N GLY A 197 -36.18 15.97 -1.10
CA GLY A 197 -36.58 16.75 0.07
C GLY A 197 -35.48 17.71 0.49
N ILE A 198 -35.81 19.00 0.56
CA ILE A 198 -34.94 20.05 1.07
C ILE A 198 -34.76 19.80 2.58
N GLY A 199 -33.55 19.41 2.98
CA GLY A 199 -33.24 19.22 4.40
C GLY A 199 -31.92 18.48 4.54
N VAL A 200 -30.94 19.18 5.11
CA VAL A 200 -29.61 18.77 5.60
C VAL A 200 -29.35 17.26 5.51
N ALA A 201 -28.28 16.87 4.78
CA ALA A 201 -27.81 15.50 4.71
C ALA A 201 -27.66 14.91 6.13
N LYS A 202 -28.64 14.08 6.52
CA LYS A 202 -28.67 13.43 7.83
C LYS A 202 -27.66 12.28 7.84
N THR A 203 -26.97 12.20 8.98
CA THR A 203 -25.99 11.22 9.46
C THR A 203 -25.61 10.13 8.46
N LEU A 204 -24.41 10.26 7.90
CA LEU A 204 -23.80 9.26 7.07
C LEU A 204 -23.16 8.23 8.00
N ASP A 205 -23.71 7.03 8.07
CA ASP A 205 -23.03 5.97 8.81
C ASP A 205 -21.69 5.67 8.12
N PRO A 206 -20.56 5.77 8.84
CA PRO A 206 -19.27 5.40 8.30
C PRO A 206 -19.30 3.91 7.98
N ARG A 207 -18.85 3.54 6.78
CA ARG A 207 -18.61 2.15 6.39
C ARG A 207 -17.14 1.91 6.13
N PRO A 208 -16.63 0.69 6.36
CA PRO A 208 -15.27 0.35 5.99
C PRO A 208 -15.01 0.63 4.52
N TRP A 209 -13.91 1.31 4.25
CA TRP A 209 -13.39 1.45 2.90
C TRP A 209 -12.84 0.10 2.46
N THR A 210 -13.22 -0.32 1.26
CA THR A 210 -12.77 -1.57 0.67
C THR A 210 -12.25 -1.33 -0.74
N LEU A 211 -11.41 -2.26 -1.21
CA LEU A 211 -11.00 -2.28 -2.61
C LEU A 211 -12.23 -2.38 -3.53
N ASN A 212 -12.17 -1.66 -4.65
CA ASN A 212 -13.26 -1.72 -5.63
C ASN A 212 -13.34 -3.11 -6.27
N ALA A 213 -14.54 -3.49 -6.69
CA ALA A 213 -14.84 -4.80 -7.27
C ALA A 213 -13.90 -5.19 -8.43
N ARG A 214 -13.49 -4.24 -9.28
CA ARG A 214 -12.55 -4.50 -10.38
C ARG A 214 -11.17 -4.93 -9.89
N THR A 215 -10.67 -4.30 -8.84
CA THR A 215 -9.35 -4.62 -8.26
C THR A 215 -9.44 -5.91 -7.47
N THR A 216 -10.48 -6.05 -6.66
CA THR A 216 -10.75 -7.24 -5.85
C THR A 216 -10.94 -8.49 -6.70
N GLY A 217 -11.67 -8.42 -7.82
CA GLY A 217 -11.93 -9.54 -8.71
C GLY A 217 -10.71 -10.02 -9.52
N HIS A 218 -9.56 -9.36 -9.40
CA HIS A 218 -8.34 -9.82 -10.08
C HIS A 218 -7.85 -11.14 -9.45
N PRO A 219 -7.46 -12.16 -10.25
CA PRO A 219 -7.06 -13.47 -9.73
C PRO A 219 -5.99 -13.43 -8.64
N VAL A 220 -4.95 -12.59 -8.82
CA VAL A 220 -3.90 -12.39 -7.81
C VAL A 220 -4.45 -11.85 -6.47
N VAL A 221 -5.40 -10.92 -6.52
CA VAL A 221 -5.99 -10.33 -5.31
C VAL A 221 -6.93 -11.35 -4.65
N GLN A 222 -7.64 -12.16 -5.45
CA GLN A 222 -8.45 -13.27 -4.95
C GLN A 222 -7.59 -14.34 -4.27
N ALA A 223 -6.41 -14.68 -4.81
CA ALA A 223 -5.49 -15.61 -4.17
C ALA A 223 -5.00 -15.10 -2.81
N ILE A 224 -4.62 -13.81 -2.73
CA ILE A 224 -4.25 -13.16 -1.45
C ILE A 224 -5.43 -13.20 -0.46
N LEU A 225 -6.64 -12.88 -0.91
CA LEU A 225 -7.85 -12.89 -0.09
C LEU A 225 -8.15 -14.30 0.48
N ARG A 226 -7.84 -15.35 -0.28
CA ARG A 226 -8.02 -16.75 0.14
C ARG A 226 -6.86 -17.30 0.99
N GLY A 227 -5.79 -16.53 1.17
CA GLY A 227 -4.59 -16.99 1.85
C GLY A 227 -3.79 -18.03 1.06
N GLU A 228 -3.99 -18.07 -0.26
CA GLU A 228 -3.29 -18.98 -1.19
C GLU A 228 -1.90 -18.45 -1.59
N THR A 229 -1.35 -17.50 -0.84
CA THR A 229 -0.03 -16.90 -1.06
C THR A 229 0.87 -17.24 0.13
N ASP A 230 1.86 -18.11 -0.11
CA ASP A 230 2.59 -18.95 0.85
C ASP A 230 2.95 -18.38 2.24
N ARG A 231 2.93 -19.33 3.20
CA ARG A 231 3.72 -19.36 4.44
C ARG A 231 5.22 -19.46 4.15
#